data_AF-A0A365YY69-F1
#
_entry.id   AF-A0A365YY69-F1
#
_cell.length_a   1.000
_cell.length_b   1.000
_cell.length_c   1.000
_cell.angle_alpha   90.00
_cell.angle_beta   90.00
_cell.angle_gamma   90.00
#
_symmetry.space_group_name_H-M   'P 1'
#
loop_
_entity.id
_entity.type
_entity.pdbx_description
1 polymer ?
#
loop_
_entity_poly.entity_id
_entity_poly.type
_entity_poly.pdbx_seq_one_letter_code
_entity_poly.pdbx_strand_id
1 'polypeptide(L)'
;MNTTAKLGGLGAVIALLLAEVPGQYALYVSVFVLACGAASAMIPPPHAGSRWAVAYQVMAAIGLNVGWAENHFKPGQSGVRVPLPDKPAAKQAVADAGIAVLDRRGRPEPPAS
;
A
#
# COMPACT_ATOMS: atom_id res chain seq x y z
N MET A 1 25.94 12.80 3.61
CA MET A 1 26.72 11.65 4.13
C MET A 1 26.19 11.09 5.46
N ASN A 2 25.17 11.67 6.11
CA ASN A 2 24.74 11.22 7.45
C ASN A 2 23.57 10.21 7.43
N THR A 3 22.74 10.20 6.39
CA THR A 3 21.54 9.33 6.31
C THR A 3 21.92 7.88 6.01
N THR A 4 22.88 7.66 5.12
CA THR A 4 23.35 6.32 4.72
C THR A 4 24.06 5.60 5.87
N ALA A 5 24.84 6.32 6.68
CA ALA A 5 25.49 5.78 7.87
C ALA A 5 24.48 5.41 8.98
N LYS A 6 23.43 6.24 9.16
CA LYS A 6 22.34 5.94 10.11
C LYS A 6 21.51 4.74 9.68
N LEU A 7 21.20 4.61 8.38
CA LEU A 7 20.50 3.46 7.83
C LEU A 7 21.35 2.18 7.89
N GLY A 8 22.66 2.28 7.61
CA GLY A 8 23.59 1.16 7.77
C GLY A 8 23.74 0.70 9.22
N GLY A 9 23.82 1.63 10.17
CA GLY A 9 23.86 1.32 11.60
C GLY A 9 22.58 0.68 12.12
N LEU A 10 21.41 1.19 11.71
CA LEU A 10 20.11 0.58 12.03
C LEU A 10 19.99 -0.83 11.44
N GLY A 11 20.41 -1.04 10.19
CA GLY A 11 20.40 -2.36 9.56
C GLY A 11 21.26 -3.38 10.32
N ALA A 12 22.45 -2.98 10.76
CA ALA A 12 23.34 -3.85 11.54
C ALA A 12 22.76 -4.22 12.92
N VAL A 13 22.16 -3.26 13.62
CA VAL A 13 21.50 -3.50 14.92
C VAL A 13 20.30 -4.44 14.75
N ILE A 14 19.51 -4.24 13.70
CA ILE A 14 18.36 -5.11 13.39
C ILE A 14 18.85 -6.54 13.08
N ALA A 15 19.90 -6.70 12.27
CA ALA A 15 20.45 -8.01 11.96
C ALA A 15 20.98 -8.75 13.20
N LEU A 16 21.66 -8.04 14.10
CA LEU A 16 22.14 -8.60 15.37
C LEU A 16 20.98 -9.01 16.29
N LEU A 17 19.93 -8.19 16.37
CA LEU A 17 18.74 -8.54 17.13
C LEU A 17 17.99 -9.73 16.54
N LEU A 18 17.90 -9.84 15.21
CA LEU A 18 17.29 -10.99 14.54
C LEU A 18 18.11 -12.28 14.69
N ALA A 19 19.44 -12.19 14.80
CA ALA A 19 20.29 -13.36 15.06
C ALA A 19 19.99 -13.99 16.43
N GLU A 20 19.54 -13.18 17.39
CA GLU A 20 19.15 -13.63 18.73
C GLU A 20 17.71 -14.12 18.82
N VAL A 21 16.93 -14.03 17.73
CA VAL A 21 15.56 -14.52 17.69
C VAL A 21 15.57 -16.03 17.38
N PRO A 22 15.07 -16.89 18.28
CA PRO A 22 14.92 -18.31 18.00
C PRO A 22 14.10 -18.56 16.73
N GLY A 23 14.56 -19.50 15.89
CA GLY A 23 13.92 -19.79 14.59
C GLY A 23 12.42 -20.14 14.66
N GLN A 24 11.94 -20.58 15.83
CA GLN A 24 10.52 -20.79 16.09
C GLN A 24 9.68 -19.50 15.94
N TYR A 25 10.21 -18.35 16.34
CA TYR A 25 9.52 -17.07 16.15
C TYR A 25 9.49 -16.64 14.69
N ALA A 26 10.52 -16.96 13.91
CA ALA A 26 10.50 -16.69 12.47
C ALA A 26 9.37 -17.47 11.78
N LEU A 27 9.12 -18.72 12.21
CA LEU A 27 8.00 -19.51 11.72
C LEU A 27 6.65 -18.89 12.13
N TYR A 28 6.48 -18.48 13.38
CA TYR A 28 5.24 -17.84 13.84
C TYR A 28 4.94 -16.53 13.10
N VAL A 29 5.94 -15.67 12.91
CA VAL A 29 5.78 -14.42 12.16
C VAL A 29 5.45 -14.70 10.70
N SER A 30 6.12 -15.67 10.08
CA SER A 30 5.84 -16.08 8.70
C SER A 30 4.41 -16.58 8.53
N VAL A 31 3.95 -17.45 9.43
CA VAL A 31 2.57 -17.96 9.43
C VAL A 31 1.57 -16.82 9.63
N PHE A 32 1.84 -15.88 10.53
CA PHE A 32 0.99 -14.72 10.74
C PHE A 32 0.87 -13.83 9.50
N VAL A 33 1.99 -13.51 8.85
CA VAL A 33 2.02 -12.74 7.59
C VAL A 33 1.23 -13.44 6.50
N LEU A 34 1.43 -14.75 6.33
CA LEU A 34 0.70 -15.57 5.37
C LEU A 34 -0.80 -15.60 5.68
N ALA A 35 -1.19 -15.70 6.95
CA ALA A 35 -2.58 -15.67 7.36
C ALA A 35 -3.24 -14.31 7.05
N CYS A 36 -2.55 -13.19 7.29
CA CYS A 36 -3.03 -11.86 6.89
C CYS A 36 -3.17 -11.73 5.37
N GLY A 37 -2.23 -12.27 4.60
CA GLY A 37 -2.29 -12.30 3.14
C GLY A 37 -3.49 -13.10 2.64
N ALA A 38 -3.68 -14.32 3.14
CA ALA A 38 -4.83 -15.16 2.80
C ALA A 38 -6.16 -14.49 3.21
N ALA A 39 -6.24 -13.92 4.40
CA ALA A 39 -7.41 -13.18 4.87
C ALA A 39 -7.73 -11.99 3.96
N SER A 40 -6.73 -11.23 3.52
CA SER A 40 -6.95 -10.10 2.60
C SER A 40 -7.44 -10.53 1.21
N ALA A 41 -7.08 -11.73 0.75
CA ALA A 41 -7.56 -12.29 -0.51
C ALA A 41 -9.01 -12.81 -0.42
N MET A 42 -9.41 -13.33 0.74
CA MET A 42 -10.75 -13.88 0.98
C MET A 42 -11.77 -12.84 1.43
N ILE A 43 -11.32 -11.81 2.16
CA ILE A 43 -12.19 -10.80 2.75
C ILE A 43 -12.21 -9.58 1.82
N PRO A 44 -13.37 -9.24 1.24
CA PRO A 44 -13.50 -8.03 0.43
C PRO A 44 -13.24 -6.77 1.28
N PRO A 45 -12.64 -5.73 0.69
CA PRO A 45 -12.35 -4.50 1.41
C PRO A 45 -13.65 -3.87 1.95
N PRO A 46 -13.64 -3.36 3.20
CA PRO A 46 -14.82 -2.75 3.80
C PRO A 46 -15.18 -1.43 3.09
N HIS A 47 -16.45 -1.05 3.16
CA HIS A 47 -16.96 0.21 2.60
C HIS A 47 -16.14 1.44 3.05
N ALA A 48 -16.03 2.42 2.14
CA ALA A 48 -15.41 3.71 2.42
C ALA A 48 -16.22 4.44 3.50
N GLY A 49 -15.64 4.58 4.70
CA GLY A 49 -16.31 5.12 5.89
C GLY A 49 -16.48 4.12 7.04
N SER A 50 -16.18 2.84 6.81
CA SER A 50 -16.22 1.83 7.87
C SER A 50 -15.16 2.08 8.94
N ARG A 51 -15.53 1.95 10.22
CA ARG A 51 -14.56 1.84 11.33
C ARG A 51 -13.56 0.68 11.17
N TRP A 52 -13.92 -0.32 10.35
CA TRP A 52 -13.06 -1.47 10.05
C TRP A 52 -12.06 -1.22 8.93
N ALA A 53 -12.15 -0.09 8.22
CA ALA A 53 -11.22 0.22 7.13
C ALA A 53 -9.78 0.27 7.62
N VAL A 54 -9.51 0.91 8.76
CA VAL A 54 -8.15 1.01 9.32
C VAL A 54 -7.60 -0.35 9.72
N ALA A 55 -8.40 -1.19 10.38
CA ALA A 55 -7.99 -2.54 10.76
C ALA A 55 -7.69 -3.41 9.53
N TYR A 56 -8.54 -3.34 8.50
CA TYR A 56 -8.33 -4.04 7.24
C TYR A 56 -7.08 -3.57 6.52
N GLN A 57 -6.81 -2.25 6.51
CA GLN A 57 -5.60 -1.68 5.92
C GLN A 57 -4.34 -2.17 6.62
N VAL A 58 -4.33 -2.22 7.95
CA VAL A 58 -3.19 -2.77 8.71
C VAL A 58 -2.97 -4.24 8.38
N MET A 59 -4.03 -5.06 8.36
CA MET A 59 -3.96 -6.47 7.98
C MET A 59 -3.43 -6.64 6.54
N ALA A 60 -3.96 -5.88 5.58
CA ALA A 60 -3.54 -5.93 4.18
C ALA A 60 -2.09 -5.44 4.02
N ALA A 61 -1.65 -4.43 4.77
CA ALA A 61 -0.27 -3.96 4.76
C ALA A 61 0.71 -5.05 5.20
N ILE A 62 0.33 -5.82 6.23
CA ILE A 62 1.10 -6.95 6.73
C ILE A 62 1.15 -8.06 5.68
N GLY A 63 0.00 -8.44 5.10
CA GLY A 63 -0.11 -9.61 4.24
C GLY A 63 0.31 -9.41 2.78
N LEU A 64 0.13 -8.21 2.22
CA LEU A 64 0.26 -7.96 0.78
C LEU A 64 1.49 -7.14 0.40
N ASN A 65 2.29 -6.67 1.38
CA ASN A 65 3.30 -5.63 1.19
C ASN A 65 2.71 -4.31 0.64
N VAL A 66 3.36 -3.18 0.96
CA VAL A 66 2.80 -1.83 0.69
C VAL A 66 2.40 -1.60 -0.77
N GLY A 67 3.16 -2.15 -1.73
CA GLY A 67 2.89 -1.95 -3.17
C GLY A 67 1.66 -2.70 -3.70
N TRP A 68 1.30 -3.85 -3.11
CA TRP A 68 0.12 -4.63 -3.50
C TRP A 68 -1.11 -4.25 -2.65
N ALA A 69 -0.86 -3.79 -1.43
CA ALA A 69 -1.87 -3.20 -0.55
C ALA A 69 -2.36 -1.81 -1.01
N GLU A 70 -1.69 -1.14 -1.95
CA GLU A 70 -2.09 0.22 -2.40
C GLU A 70 -3.55 0.29 -2.88
N ASN A 71 -4.01 -0.74 -3.61
CA ASN A 71 -5.40 -0.83 -4.04
C ASN A 71 -6.37 -1.02 -2.86
N HIS A 72 -5.90 -1.63 -1.76
CA HIS A 72 -6.68 -1.86 -0.54
C HIS A 72 -6.64 -0.66 0.43
N PHE A 73 -5.65 0.24 0.32
CA PHE A 73 -5.56 1.47 1.10
C PHE A 73 -6.52 2.58 0.68
N LYS A 74 -7.16 2.45 -0.49
CA LYS A 74 -8.09 3.46 -1.01
C LYS A 74 -9.50 2.88 -1.19
N PRO A 75 -10.22 2.56 -0.09
CA PRO A 75 -11.60 2.07 -0.18
C PRO A 75 -12.48 3.02 -1.00
N GLY A 76 -13.19 2.50 -1.98
CA GLY A 76 -14.09 3.27 -2.86
C GLY A 76 -13.39 4.08 -3.96
N GLN A 77 -12.07 3.97 -4.10
CA GLN A 77 -11.34 4.57 -5.23
C GLN A 77 -10.72 3.47 -6.09
N SER A 78 -10.81 3.63 -7.40
CA SER A 78 -10.18 2.73 -8.38
C SER A 78 -9.12 3.49 -9.16
N GLY A 79 -7.97 2.86 -9.39
CA GLY A 79 -6.92 3.39 -10.24
C GLY A 79 -6.93 2.73 -11.61
N VAL A 80 -7.21 3.48 -12.66
CA VAL A 80 -7.00 3.01 -14.04
C VAL A 80 -5.50 3.07 -14.33
N ARG A 81 -4.89 1.90 -14.57
CA ARG A 81 -3.47 1.82 -14.94
C ARG A 81 -3.32 2.02 -16.44
N VAL A 82 -2.52 2.99 -16.83
CA VAL A 82 -2.14 3.27 -18.23
C VAL A 82 -0.63 3.31 -18.34
N PRO A 83 -0.05 3.01 -19.52
CA PRO A 83 1.37 3.25 -19.77
C PRO A 83 1.75 4.70 -19.44
N LEU A 84 2.96 4.89 -18.88
CA LEU A 84 3.49 6.23 -18.59
C LEU A 84 3.41 7.22 -19.76
N PRO A 85 3.74 6.85 -21.02
CA PRO A 85 3.61 7.77 -22.14
C PRO A 85 2.16 8.20 -22.43
N ASP A 86 1.18 7.36 -22.09
CA ASP A 86 -0.23 7.59 -22.37
C ASP A 86 -0.94 8.36 -21.25
N LYS A 87 -0.24 8.63 -20.14
CA LYS A 87 -0.77 9.39 -19.00
C LYS A 87 -1.45 10.72 -19.38
N PRO A 88 -0.88 11.61 -20.22
CA PRO A 88 -1.55 12.85 -20.60
C PRO A 88 -2.84 12.60 -21.40
N ALA A 89 -2.81 11.67 -22.36
CA ALA A 89 -3.97 11.31 -23.16
C ALA A 89 -5.09 10.67 -22.30
N ALA A 90 -4.72 9.80 -21.36
CA ALA A 90 -5.65 9.18 -20.44
C ALA A 90 -6.31 10.24 -19.53
N LYS A 91 -5.53 11.17 -18.94
CA LYS A 91 -6.07 12.26 -18.12
C LYS A 91 -7.07 13.12 -18.90
N GLN A 92 -6.74 13.45 -20.15
CA GLN A 92 -7.63 14.22 -21.03
C GLN A 92 -8.94 13.44 -21.27
N ALA A 93 -8.86 12.16 -21.62
CA ALA A 93 -10.02 11.33 -21.89
C ALA A 93 -10.98 11.20 -20.68
N VAL A 94 -10.47 11.06 -19.45
CA VAL A 94 -11.33 11.05 -18.25
C VAL A 94 -11.93 12.43 -17.97
N ALA A 95 -11.18 13.51 -18.22
CA ALA A 95 -11.68 14.87 -18.06
C ALA A 95 -12.79 15.20 -19.07
N ASP A 96 -12.62 14.81 -20.34
CA ASP A 96 -13.62 14.96 -21.40
C ASP A 96 -14.90 14.16 -21.08
N ALA A 97 -14.77 13.04 -20.37
CA ALA A 97 -15.89 12.24 -19.85
C ALA A 97 -16.53 12.81 -18.56
N GLY A 98 -16.06 13.96 -18.06
CA GLY A 98 -16.56 14.61 -16.84
C GLY A 98 -16.13 13.92 -15.54
N ILE A 99 -15.14 13.03 -15.59
CA ILE A 99 -14.64 12.31 -14.42
C ILE A 99 -13.44 13.06 -13.83
N ALA A 100 -13.55 13.46 -12.56
CA ALA A 100 -12.47 14.17 -11.87
C ALA A 100 -11.24 13.27 -11.67
N VAL A 101 -10.09 13.72 -12.16
CA VAL A 101 -8.80 13.10 -11.83
C VAL A 101 -8.43 13.49 -10.40
N LEU A 102 -8.13 12.50 -9.55
CA LEU A 102 -7.80 12.75 -8.14
C LEU A 102 -6.29 12.96 -7.95
N ASP A 103 -5.92 13.92 -7.10
CA ASP A 103 -4.56 14.15 -6.64
C ASP A 103 -4.14 13.09 -5.58
N ARG A 104 -2.89 13.17 -5.11
CA ARG A 104 -2.37 12.26 -4.07
C ARG A 104 -3.13 12.32 -2.74
N ARG A 105 -3.90 13.39 -2.51
CA ARG A 105 -4.71 13.61 -1.31
C ARG A 105 -6.18 13.22 -1.55
N GLY A 106 -6.50 12.63 -2.70
CA GLY A 106 -7.86 12.22 -3.07
C GLY A 106 -8.78 13.39 -3.40
N ARG A 107 -8.24 14.58 -3.71
CA ARG A 107 -9.02 15.76 -4.11
C ARG A 107 -9.03 15.88 -5.64
N PRO A 108 -10.08 16.45 -6.26
CA PRO A 108 -10.06 16.77 -7.67
C PRO A 108 -8.83 17.63 -8.01
N GLU A 109 -8.03 17.19 -8.97
CA GLU A 109 -6.94 17.97 -9.53
C GLU A 109 -7.54 19.16 -10.31
N PRO A 110 -6.99 20.38 -10.16
CA PRO A 110 -7.46 21.51 -10.95
C PRO A 110 -7.28 21.20 -12.44
N PRO A 111 -8.21 21.66 -13.30
CA PRO A 111 -8.11 21.42 -14.74
C PRO A 111 -6.78 21.96 -15.25
N ALA A 112 -6.08 21.15 -16.05
CA ALA A 112 -4.86 21.58 -16.71
C ALA A 112 -5.20 22.75 -17.64
N SER A 113 -4.66 23.93 -17.35
CA SER A 113 -4.72 25.12 -18.18
C SER A 113 -3.86 24.99 -19.43
#